data_AF-U1GET9-F1
#
_entry.id   AF-U1GET9-F1
#
_cell.length_a   1.000
_cell.length_b   1.000
_cell.length_c   1.000
_cell.angle_alpha   90.00
_cell.angle_beta   90.00
_cell.angle_gamma   90.00
#
_symmetry.space_group_name_H-M   'P 1'
#
loop_
_entity.id
_entity.type
_entity.pdbx_description
1 polymer ?
#
loop_
_entity_poly.entity_id
_entity_poly.type
_entity_poly.pdbx_seq_one_letter_code
_entity_poly.pdbx_strand_id
1 'polypeptide(L)'
;MAYKMAIIPHLDELTPEGEAIGAINTMFLKANPDGSRRFCGTNTDYVGVRKGFSANVPDLAIYRGRPGLVIGGGGTSRTAIYAFQHFLECPPIYMVNRDKSEVDAVNWNAEHN
;
A
#
# COMPACT_ATOMS: atom_id res chain seq x y z
N MET A 1 1.86 6.96 -10.96
CA MET A 1 2.43 8.28 -10.59
C MET A 1 3.77 8.06 -9.90
N ALA A 2 4.84 8.64 -10.43
CA ALA A 2 6.22 8.36 -10.00
C ALA A 2 6.54 8.86 -8.57
N TYR A 3 5.84 9.89 -8.09
CA TYR A 3 6.23 10.59 -6.87
C TYR A 3 5.95 9.86 -5.56
N LYS A 4 5.00 8.90 -5.55
CA LYS A 4 4.64 8.21 -4.30
C LYS A 4 5.80 7.36 -3.75
N MET A 5 6.76 6.94 -4.59
CA MET A 5 7.94 6.17 -4.16
C MET A 5 9.13 7.12 -4.02
N ALA A 6 9.27 8.04 -4.97
CA ALA A 6 10.38 9.00 -5.00
C ALA A 6 10.42 9.94 -3.78
N ILE A 7 9.30 10.14 -3.07
CA ILE A 7 9.26 10.97 -1.86
C ILE A 7 9.91 10.29 -0.64
N ILE A 8 9.99 8.96 -0.60
CA ILE A 8 10.42 8.18 0.57
C ILE A 8 11.79 8.63 1.13
N PRO A 9 12.84 8.85 0.30
CA PRO A 9 14.14 9.28 0.81
C PRO A 9 14.17 10.69 1.42
N HIS A 10 13.08 11.45 1.29
CA HIS A 10 12.96 12.82 1.80
C HIS A 10 12.14 12.89 3.10
N LEU A 11 11.76 11.75 3.69
CA LEU A 11 10.95 11.66 4.91
C LEU A 11 11.79 11.16 6.07
N ASP A 12 11.51 11.69 7.26
CA ASP A 12 12.20 11.34 8.51
C ASP A 12 11.58 10.10 9.19
N GLU A 13 10.34 9.75 8.84
CA GLU A 13 9.60 8.62 9.41
C GLU A 13 8.52 8.14 8.44
N LEU A 14 8.25 6.83 8.44
CA LEU A 14 7.06 6.26 7.81
C LEU A 14 6.18 5.62 8.89
N THR A 15 4.86 5.63 8.70
CA THR A 15 3.98 4.76 9.50
C THR A 15 4.18 3.30 9.08
N PRO A 16 3.85 2.31 9.93
CA PRO A 16 3.99 0.89 9.58
C PRO A 16 3.30 0.52 8.26
N GLU A 17 2.12 1.09 7.98
CA GLU A 17 1.41 0.87 6.73
C GLU A 17 2.12 1.52 5.54
N GLY A 18 2.68 2.72 5.73
CA GLY A 18 3.44 3.42 4.70
C GLY A 18 4.72 2.67 4.31
N GLU A 19 5.41 2.11 5.29
CA GLU A 19 6.58 1.26 5.12
C GLU A 19 6.23 -0.05 4.41
N ALA A 20 5.25 -0.80 4.92
CA ALA A 20 4.81 -2.06 4.32
C ALA A 20 4.35 -1.89 2.86
N ILE A 21 3.63 -0.80 2.55
CA ILE A 21 3.17 -0.51 1.19
C ILE A 21 4.33 -0.04 0.30
N GLY A 22 5.33 0.67 0.84
CA GLY A 22 6.45 1.20 0.06
C GLY A 22 6.05 2.27 -0.96
N ALA A 23 4.93 2.96 -0.72
CA ALA A 23 4.45 4.07 -1.54
C ALA A 23 3.66 5.05 -0.66
N ILE A 24 4.02 6.33 -0.68
CA ILE A 24 3.49 7.37 0.20
C ILE A 24 2.63 8.34 -0.60
N ASN A 25 1.38 8.53 -0.20
CA ASN A 25 0.46 9.50 -0.80
C ASN A 25 0.15 10.68 0.14
N THR A 26 0.52 10.59 1.42
CA THR A 26 0.17 11.55 2.46
C THR A 26 1.40 11.86 3.30
N MET A 27 1.74 13.14 3.42
CA MET A 27 2.78 13.62 4.32
C MET A 27 2.16 14.43 5.45
N PHE A 28 2.74 14.35 6.64
CA PHE A 28 2.33 15.13 7.80
C PHE A 28 3.54 15.48 8.67
N LEU A 29 3.41 16.52 9.49
CA LEU A 29 4.49 17.01 10.34
C LEU A 29 4.27 16.59 11.79
N LYS A 30 5.32 16.07 12.43
CA LYS A 30 5.37 15.90 13.89
C LYS A 30 6.29 16.94 14.49
N ALA A 31 5.87 17.58 15.57
CA ALA A 31 6.72 18.49 16.33
C ALA A 31 7.62 17.67 17.27
N ASN A 32 8.92 17.97 17.25
CA ASN A 32 9.86 17.45 18.23
C ASN A 32 9.83 18.31 19.51
N PRO A 33 10.28 17.78 20.66
CA PRO A 33 10.37 18.54 21.90
C PRO A 33 11.26 19.79 21.82
N ASP A 34 12.24 19.80 20.91
CA ASP A 34 13.16 20.91 20.65
C ASP A 34 12.59 22.00 19.71
N GLY A 35 11.34 21.85 19.26
CA GLY A 35 10.68 22.78 18.34
C GLY A 35 10.97 22.53 16.85
N SER A 36 11.87 21.60 16.51
CA SER A 36 12.06 21.15 15.13
C SER A 36 10.88 20.32 14.62
N ARG A 37 10.80 20.13 13.31
CA ARG A 37 9.71 19.38 12.66
C ARG A 37 10.26 18.13 11.99
N ARG A 38 9.54 17.02 12.13
CA ARG A 38 9.78 15.77 11.39
C ARG A 38 8.74 15.61 10.30
N PHE A 39 9.20 15.27 9.10
CA PHE A 39 8.40 14.93 7.94
C PHE A 39 8.06 13.45 7.98
N CYS A 40 6.80 13.12 8.24
CA CYS A 40 6.32 11.76 8.33
C CYS A 40 5.48 11.40 7.10
N GLY A 41 5.63 10.17 6.60
CA GLY A 41 4.87 9.62 5.48
C GLY A 41 3.89 8.54 5.89
N THR A 42 2.77 8.48 5.20
CA THR A 42 1.87 7.32 5.23
C THR A 42 1.20 7.10 3.88
N ASN A 43 0.55 5.95 3.73
CA ASN A 43 -0.34 5.67 2.62
C ASN A 43 -1.78 5.60 3.14
N THR A 44 -2.66 6.46 2.65
CA THR A 44 -4.09 6.45 3.00
C THR A 44 -4.97 5.80 1.93
N ASP A 45 -4.40 5.48 0.76
CA ASP A 45 -5.15 4.84 -0.32
C ASP A 45 -5.67 3.46 0.10
N TYR A 46 -4.98 2.73 0.99
CA TYR A 46 -5.45 1.41 1.45
C TYR A 46 -6.79 1.50 2.16
N VAL A 47 -7.05 2.62 2.85
CA VAL A 47 -8.34 2.90 3.48
C VAL A 47 -9.41 3.04 2.40
N GLY A 48 -9.08 3.71 1.30
CA GLY A 48 -9.95 3.85 0.12
C GLY A 48 -10.27 2.49 -0.51
N VAL A 49 -9.25 1.65 -0.75
CA VAL A 49 -9.43 0.30 -1.28
C VAL A 49 -10.35 -0.52 -0.37
N ARG A 50 -10.05 -0.60 0.94
CA ARG A 50 -10.87 -1.32 1.92
C ARG A 50 -12.32 -0.84 1.93
N LYS A 51 -12.52 0.48 1.97
CA LYS A 51 -13.86 1.09 1.96
C LYS A 51 -14.61 0.81 0.65
N GLY A 52 -13.91 0.74 -0.47
CA GLY A 52 -14.49 0.36 -1.76
C GLY A 52 -15.13 -1.03 -1.72
N PHE A 53 -14.48 -2.00 -1.08
CA PHE A 53 -15.09 -3.32 -0.90
C PHE A 53 -16.24 -3.30 0.11
N SER A 54 -16.05 -2.70 1.29
CA SER A 54 -17.06 -2.73 2.35
C SER A 54 -18.32 -1.91 2.04
N ALA A 55 -18.22 -0.92 1.14
CA ALA A 55 -19.38 -0.14 0.70
C ALA A 55 -20.28 -0.91 -0.29
N ASN A 56 -19.72 -1.88 -1.01
CA ASN A 56 -20.44 -2.63 -2.03
C ASN A 56 -20.83 -4.04 -1.57
N VAL A 57 -20.19 -4.55 -0.51
CA VAL A 57 -20.45 -5.88 0.05
C VAL A 57 -20.60 -5.78 1.57
N PRO A 58 -21.76 -6.17 2.14
CA PRO A 58 -22.03 -6.06 3.58
C PRO A 58 -21.11 -6.91 4.47
N ASP A 59 -20.71 -8.09 3.99
CA ASP A 59 -19.83 -9.00 4.72
C ASP A 59 -18.55 -9.27 3.91
N LEU A 60 -17.43 -8.71 4.35
CA LEU A 60 -16.13 -8.92 3.71
C LEU A 60 -15.60 -10.35 3.88
N ALA A 61 -16.14 -11.14 4.81
CA ALA A 61 -15.70 -12.51 5.03
C ALA A 61 -15.88 -13.39 3.78
N ILE A 62 -16.77 -13.00 2.87
CA ILE A 62 -16.96 -13.71 1.59
C ILE A 62 -15.70 -13.75 0.72
N TYR A 63 -14.74 -12.84 0.96
CA TYR A 63 -13.50 -12.75 0.20
C TYR A 63 -12.37 -13.59 0.79
N ARG A 64 -12.47 -13.97 2.07
CA ARG A 64 -11.42 -14.70 2.77
C ARG A 64 -11.13 -16.04 2.10
N GLY A 65 -9.84 -16.34 1.93
CA GLY A 65 -9.38 -17.58 1.30
C GLY A 65 -9.66 -17.67 -0.21
N ARG A 66 -10.15 -16.59 -0.84
CA ARG A 66 -10.40 -16.56 -2.28
C ARG A 66 -9.24 -15.84 -3.00
N PRO A 67 -8.93 -16.24 -4.24
CA PRO A 67 -7.88 -15.57 -5.01
C PRO A 67 -8.26 -14.12 -5.33
N GLY A 68 -7.26 -13.23 -5.26
CA GLY A 68 -7.36 -11.84 -5.71
C GLY A 68 -6.61 -11.61 -7.02
N LEU A 69 -7.02 -10.61 -7.79
CA LEU A 69 -6.30 -10.13 -8.98
C LEU A 69 -6.06 -8.62 -8.88
N VAL A 70 -4.82 -8.20 -9.07
CA VAL A 70 -4.42 -6.80 -9.18
C VAL A 70 -3.86 -6.54 -10.58
N ILE A 71 -4.36 -5.50 -11.25
CA ILE A 71 -3.93 -5.11 -12.59
C ILE A 71 -3.14 -3.79 -12.52
N GLY A 72 -1.92 -3.80 -13.05
CA GLY A 72 -0.99 -2.66 -13.06
C GLY A 72 0.21 -2.83 -12.11
N GLY A 73 1.31 -2.11 -12.36
CA GLY A 73 2.58 -2.18 -11.61
C GLY A 73 2.95 -0.96 -10.76
N GLY A 74 2.01 -0.04 -10.51
CA GLY A 74 2.29 1.23 -9.83
C GLY A 74 2.11 1.20 -8.30
N GLY A 75 2.29 2.37 -7.66
CA GLY A 75 2.07 2.52 -6.21
C GLY A 75 0.68 2.11 -5.71
N THR A 76 -0.37 2.34 -6.51
CA THR A 76 -1.73 1.89 -6.18
C THR A 76 -1.84 0.36 -6.17
N SER A 77 -1.06 -0.35 -7.00
CA SER A 77 -1.03 -1.81 -6.99
C SER A 77 -0.46 -2.34 -5.68
N ARG A 78 0.62 -1.73 -5.16
CA ARG A 78 1.18 -2.06 -3.83
C ARG A 78 0.13 -1.88 -2.73
N THR A 79 -0.61 -0.77 -2.78
CA THR A 79 -1.73 -0.51 -1.86
C THR A 79 -2.82 -1.57 -1.95
N ALA A 80 -3.21 -1.98 -3.16
CA ALA A 80 -4.24 -3.00 -3.36
C ALA A 80 -3.80 -4.36 -2.80
N ILE A 81 -2.55 -4.75 -3.05
CA ILE A 81 -1.96 -5.99 -2.50
C ILE A 81 -1.98 -5.95 -0.97
N TYR A 82 -1.52 -4.86 -0.36
CA TYR A 82 -1.59 -4.68 1.10
C TYR A 82 -3.02 -4.84 1.62
N ALA A 83 -4.01 -4.25 0.93
CA ALA A 83 -5.40 -4.38 1.36
C ALA A 83 -5.94 -5.81 1.23
N PHE A 84 -5.54 -6.52 0.18
CA PHE A 84 -5.94 -7.92 -0.06
C PHE A 84 -5.32 -8.85 0.98
N GLN A 85 -4.08 -8.60 1.39
CA GLN A 85 -3.40 -9.39 2.42
C GLN A 85 -3.98 -9.13 3.82
N HIS A 86 -4.12 -7.86 4.21
CA HIS A 86 -4.37 -7.48 5.60
C HIS A 86 -5.85 -7.26 5.96
N PHE A 87 -6.73 -6.97 5.00
CA PHE A 87 -8.15 -6.70 5.29
C PHE A 87 -9.11 -7.68 4.64
N LEU A 88 -8.81 -8.17 3.43
CA LEU A 88 -9.68 -9.11 2.73
C LEU A 88 -9.25 -10.58 2.91
N GLU A 89 -7.98 -10.81 3.28
CA GLU A 89 -7.35 -12.12 3.44
C GLU A 89 -7.56 -13.02 2.21
N CYS A 90 -7.14 -12.53 1.03
CA CYS A 90 -7.38 -13.16 -0.29
C CYS A 90 -6.15 -13.86 -0.91
N PRO A 91 -5.70 -15.02 -0.41
CA PRO A 91 -4.64 -15.79 -1.05
C PRO A 91 -5.18 -16.72 -2.17
N PRO A 92 -4.39 -16.99 -3.23
CA PRO A 92 -3.24 -16.23 -3.68
C PRO A 92 -3.64 -14.89 -4.33
N ILE A 93 -2.72 -13.92 -4.35
CA ILE A 93 -2.91 -12.65 -5.06
C ILE A 93 -2.14 -12.71 -6.38
N TYR A 94 -2.86 -12.69 -7.49
CA TYR A 94 -2.30 -12.60 -8.83
C TYR A 94 -2.07 -11.15 -9.23
N MET A 95 -1.00 -10.92 -10.00
CA MET A 95 -0.68 -9.61 -10.55
C MET A 95 -0.51 -9.70 -12.05
N VAL A 96 -1.15 -8.79 -12.78
CA VAL A 96 -1.02 -8.68 -14.23
C VAL A 96 -0.55 -7.28 -14.58
N ASN A 97 0.56 -7.19 -15.29
CA ASN A 97 1.09 -5.93 -15.80
C ASN A 97 1.79 -6.17 -17.14
N ARG A 98 1.97 -5.10 -17.93
CA ARG A 98 2.63 -5.18 -19.23
C ARG A 98 4.10 -5.55 -19.12
N ASP A 99 4.81 -4.86 -18.23
CA ASP A 99 6.25 -4.99 -18.08
C ASP A 99 6.58 -5.84 -16.86
N LYS A 100 7.34 -6.92 -17.08
CA LYS A 100 7.76 -7.85 -16.02
C LYS A 100 8.57 -7.14 -14.93
N SER A 101 9.41 -6.19 -15.29
CA SER A 101 10.22 -5.42 -14.33
C SER A 101 9.39 -4.64 -13.31
N GLU A 102 8.20 -4.16 -13.69
CA GLU A 102 7.31 -3.48 -12.76
C GLU A 102 6.60 -4.46 -11.81
N VAL A 103 6.29 -5.67 -12.28
CA VAL A 103 5.78 -6.76 -11.42
C VAL A 103 6.84 -7.15 -10.38
N ASP A 104 8.07 -7.36 -10.84
CA ASP A 104 9.19 -7.75 -9.98
C ASP A 104 9.48 -6.65 -8.93
N ALA A 105 9.42 -5.38 -9.32
CA ALA A 105 9.59 -4.26 -8.39
C ALA A 105 8.51 -4.22 -7.28
N VAL A 106 7.27 -4.61 -7.58
CA VAL A 106 6.19 -4.71 -6.60
C VAL A 106 6.38 -5.94 -5.69
N ASN A 107 6.78 -7.07 -6.27
CA ASN A 107 6.99 -8.33 -5.55
C ASN A 107 8.19 -8.31 -4.58
N TRP A 108 9.21 -7.48 -4.81
CA TRP A 108 10.36 -7.34 -3.90
C TRP A 108 9.96 -7.06 -2.43
N ASN A 109 8.85 -6.35 -2.20
CA ASN A 109 8.34 -6.09 -0.84
C ASN A 109 7.66 -7.30 -0.20
N ALA A 110 7.22 -8.29 -0.98
CA ALA A 110 6.51 -9.47 -0.48
C ALA A 110 7.45 -10.50 0.16
N GLU A 111 8.75 -10.47 -0.15
CA GLU A 111 9.77 -11.37 0.43
C GLU A 111 10.30 -10.90 1.80
N HIS A 112 9.89 -9.72 2.27
CA HIS A 112 10.35 -9.12 3.54
C HIS A 112 9.30 -9.17 4.67
N ASN A 113 8.29 -10.04 4.56
CA ASN A 113 7.30 -10.34 5.60
C ASN A 113 7.36 -11.81 6.02
#